data_AF-A0A2I0QGZ8-F1
#
_entry.id   AF-A0A2I0QGZ8-F1
#
_cell.length_a   1.000
_cell.length_b   1.000
_cell.length_c   1.000
_cell.angle_alpha   90.00
_cell.angle_beta   90.00
_cell.angle_gamma   90.00
#
_symmetry.space_group_name_H-M   'P 1'
#
loop_
_entity.id
_entity.type
_entity.pdbx_description
1 polymer ?
#
loop_
_entity_poly.entity_id
_entity_poly.type
_entity_poly.pdbx_seq_one_letter_code
_entity_poly.pdbx_strand_id
1 'polypeptide(L)' 'MEEYSLKKSADSYRKGNVNIEEAAVRAKVSIWKMMDYIKENNITPRPETPDEMEDGLKRTAEIF' A
#
# COMPACT_ATOMS: atom_id res chain seq x y z
N MET A 1 -9.56 -5.81 16.28
CA MET A 1 -8.26 -5.08 16.24
C MET A 1 -7.64 -5.11 14.85
N GLU A 2 -7.56 -6.29 14.22
CA GLU A 2 -6.96 -6.48 12.89
C GLU A 2 -7.68 -5.68 11.79
N GLU A 3 -9.00 -5.72 11.73
CA GLU A 3 -9.80 -5.01 10.72
C GLU A 3 -9.69 -3.47 10.82
N TYR A 4 -9.62 -2.93 12.04
CA TYR A 4 -9.38 -1.50 12.26
C TYR A 4 -8.00 -1.06 11.76
N SER A 5 -6.99 -1.89 12.01
CA SER A 5 -5.62 -1.72 11.55
C SER A 5 -5.52 -1.76 10.03
N LEU A 6 -6.24 -2.71 9.40
CA LEU A 6 -6.34 -2.86 7.96
C LEU A 6 -6.97 -1.62 7.32
N LYS A 7 -8.13 -1.19 7.83
CA LYS A 7 -8.85 0.00 7.35
C LYS A 7 -8.00 1.26 7.45
N LYS A 8 -7.33 1.48 8.59
CA LYS A 8 -6.48 2.66 8.82
C LYS A 8 -5.28 2.69 7.86
N SER A 9 -4.67 1.54 7.62
CA SER A 9 -3.51 1.43 6.73
C SER A 9 -3.93 1.59 5.26
N ALA A 10 -5.05 0.99 4.86
CA ALA A 10 -5.64 1.18 3.54
C ALA A 10 -6.05 2.64 3.28
N ASP A 11 -6.53 3.37 4.30
CA ASP A 11 -6.79 4.81 4.20
C ASP A 11 -5.52 5.63 3.99
N SER A 12 -4.41 5.20 4.59
CA SER A 12 -3.10 5.84 4.40
C SER A 12 -2.58 5.60 2.99
N TYR A 13 -2.75 4.38 2.48
CA TYR A 13 -2.48 4.03 1.08
C TYR A 13 -3.32 4.84 0.10
N ARG A 14 -4.65 4.93 0.32
CA ARG A 14 -5.56 5.73 -0.51
C ARG A 14 -5.13 7.18 -0.61
N LYS A 15 -4.67 7.77 0.50
CA LYS A 15 -4.16 9.14 0.56
C LYS A 15 -2.77 9.29 -0.10
N GLY A 16 -2.12 8.18 -0.44
CA GLY A 16 -0.74 8.09 -0.92
C GLY A 16 0.29 8.50 0.13
N ASN A 17 -0.04 8.38 1.41
CA ASN A 17 0.92 8.63 2.49
C ASN A 17 1.93 7.49 2.62
N VAL A 18 1.60 6.32 2.09
CA VAL A 18 2.39 5.09 2.10
C VAL A 18 2.11 4.30 0.83
N ASN A 19 3.08 3.49 0.39
CA ASN A 19 2.83 2.49 -0.64
C ASN A 19 2.07 1.28 -0.05
N ILE A 20 1.65 0.35 -0.90
CA ILE A 20 0.85 -0.81 -0.48
C ILE A 20 1.59 -1.76 0.46
N GLU A 21 2.92 -1.87 0.30
CA GLU A 21 3.79 -2.73 1.09
C GLU A 21 3.90 -2.21 2.52
N GLU A 22 4.18 -0.92 2.66
CA GLU A 22 4.23 -0.20 3.92
C GLU A 22 2.86 -0.23 4.63
N ALA A 23 1.75 -0.15 3.87
CA ALA A 23 0.42 -0.34 4.43
C ALA A 23 0.22 -1.75 4.99
N ALA A 24 0.67 -2.79 4.29
CA ALA A 24 0.58 -4.17 4.77
C ALA A 24 1.42 -4.41 6.03
N VAL A 25 2.64 -3.88 6.08
CA VAL A 25 3.53 -3.94 7.25
C VAL A 25 2.88 -3.26 8.47
N ARG A 26 2.35 -2.04 8.30
CA ARG A 26 1.64 -1.31 9.37
C ARG A 26 0.41 -2.05 9.86
N ALA A 27 -0.29 -2.72 8.96
CA ALA A 27 -1.46 -3.51 9.30
C ALA A 27 -1.13 -4.89 9.89
N LYS A 28 0.15 -5.30 9.89
CA LYS A 28 0.64 -6.62 10.29
C LYS A 28 0.01 -7.76 9.49
N VAL A 29 -0.17 -7.56 8.19
CA VAL A 29 -0.70 -8.56 7.26
C VAL A 29 0.24 -8.77 6.09
N SER A 30 0.01 -9.83 5.31
CA SER A 30 0.68 -10.00 4.03
C SER A 30 0.22 -8.94 3.02
N ILE A 31 1.10 -8.62 2.06
CA ILE A 31 0.77 -7.75 0.92
C ILE A 31 -0.47 -8.26 0.17
N TRP A 32 -0.60 -9.57 0.00
CA TRP A 32 -1.76 -10.21 -0.64
C TRP A 32 -3.07 -9.88 0.08
N LYS A 33 -3.09 -9.99 1.41
CA LYS A 33 -4.29 -9.65 2.21
C LYS A 33 -4.64 -8.17 2.13
N MET A 34 -3.64 -7.28 2.00
CA MET A 34 -3.86 -5.85 1.77
C MET A 34 -4.43 -5.59 0.36
N MET A 35 -3.92 -6.27 -0.67
CA MET A 35 -4.44 -6.16 -2.04
C MET A 35 -5.88 -6.65 -2.16
N ASP A 36 -6.20 -7.79 -1.54
CA ASP A 36 -7.56 -8.33 -1.52
C ASP A 36 -8.51 -7.33 -0.87
N TYR A 37 -8.12 -6.77 0.28
CA TYR A 37 -8.94 -5.77 0.96
C TYR A 37 -9.16 -4.49 0.13
N ILE A 38 -8.10 -3.99 -0.52
CA ILE A 38 -8.18 -2.82 -1.41
C ILE A 38 -9.16 -3.08 -2.55
N LYS A 39 -9.10 -4.27 -3.16
CA LYS A 39 -9.96 -4.69 -4.26
C LYS A 39 -11.42 -4.85 -3.82
N GLU A 40 -11.67 -5.55 -2.71
CA GLU A 40 -13.01 -5.77 -2.15
C GLU A 40 -13.70 -4.45 -1.77
N ASN A 41 -12.93 -3.47 -1.31
CA ASN A 41 -13.45 -2.18 -0.86
C ASN A 41 -13.37 -1.08 -1.95
N ASN A 42 -12.99 -1.43 -3.18
CA ASN A 42 -12.82 -0.49 -4.31
C ASN A 42 -11.97 0.74 -3.93
N ILE A 43 -10.86 0.52 -3.23
CA ILE A 43 -9.95 1.58 -2.80
C ILE A 43 -9.04 1.93 -3.96
N THR A 44 -9.36 3.01 -4.68
CA THR A 44 -8.48 3.54 -5.72
C THR A 44 -7.35 4.35 -5.08
N PRO A 45 -6.07 4.01 -5.30
CA PRO A 45 -4.96 4.85 -4.87
C PRO A 45 -5.01 6.20 -5.59
N ARG A 46 -4.37 7.22 -4.99
CA ARG A 46 -4.05 8.43 -5.75
C ARG A 46 -3.15 8.06 -6.94
N PRO A 47 -3.25 8.77 -8.08
CA PRO A 47 -2.26 8.62 -9.13
C PRO A 47 -0.87 8.83 -8.55
N GLU A 48 0.05 7.88 -8.78
CA GLU A 48 1.45 8.04 -8.40
C GLU A 48 2.04 9.22 -9.16
N THR A 49 2.86 10.03 -8.49
CA THR A 49 3.66 11.03 -9.19
C THR A 49 4.84 10.36 -9.90
N PRO A 50 5.42 10.99 -10.94
CA PRO A 50 6.62 10.46 -11.60
C PRO A 50 7.77 10.14 -10.64
N ASP A 51 7.96 10.97 -9.60
CA ASP A 51 9.00 10.77 -8.59
C ASP A 51 8.74 9.50 -7.74
N GLU A 52 7.48 9.24 -7.37
CA GLU A 52 7.09 8.05 -6.60
C GLU A 52 7.29 6.76 -7.40
N MET A 53 7.02 6.82 -8.72
CA MET A 53 7.30 5.72 -9.63
C MET A 53 8.80 5.45 -9.73
N GLU A 54 9.63 6.49 -9.83
CA GLU A 54 11.08 6.35 -9.90
C GLU A 54 11.66 5.73 -8.62
N ASP A 55 11.19 6.16 -7.44
CA ASP A 55 11.59 5.59 -6.16
C ASP A 55 11.08 4.14 -5.98
N GLY A 56 9.94 3.79 -6.57
CA GLY A 56 9.48 2.41 -6.67
C GLY A 56 10.45 1.54 -7.48
N LEU A 57 10.89 2.03 -8.65
CA LEU A 57 11.83 1.33 -9.52
C LEU A 57 13.23 1.18 -8.91
N LYS A 58 13.72 2.17 -8.17
CA LYS A 58 15.00 2.08 -7.45
C LYS A 58 14.97 0.96 -6.40
N ARG A 59 13.88 0.87 -5.65
CA ARG A 59 13.71 -0.20 -4.63
C ARG A 59 13.66 -1.58 -5.25
N THR A 60 13.07 -1.76 -6.43
CA THR A 60 13.09 -3.07 -7.10
C THR A 60 14.46 -3.39 -7.68
N ALA A 61 15.22 -2.40 -8.14
CA ALA A 61 16.59 -2.59 -8.63
C ALA A 61 17.57 -3.02 -7.54
N GLU A 62 17.34 -2.68 -6.26
CA GLU A 62 18.16 -3.15 -5.13
C GLU A 62 17.92 -4.62 -4.76
N ILE A 63 16.87 -5.25 -5.30
CA ILE A 63 16.50 -6.64 -5.02
C ILE A 63 17.11 -7.61 -6.06
N PHE A 64 17.69 -7.08 -7.16
CA PHE A 64 18.37 -7.83 -8.23
C PHE A 64 19.86 -7.52 -8.27
#